data_AF-A0A4R3UJW3-F1
#
_entry.id   AF-A0A4R3UJW3-F1
#
_cell.length_a   1.000
_cell.length_b   1.000
_cell.length_c   1.000
_cell.angle_alpha   90.00
_cell.angle_beta   90.00
_cell.angle_gamma   90.00
#
_symmetry.space_group_name_H-M   'P 1'
#
loop_
_entity.id
_entity.type
_entity.pdbx_description
1 polymer ?
#
loop_
_entity_poly.entity_id
_entity_poly.type
_entity_poly.pdbx_seq_one_letter_code
_entity_poly.pdbx_strand_id
1 'polypeptide(L)'
;MPYQVDIANTEERYACADSATLLAGMEALARRGIPVGCRGGGCGVCKVRIETGQVRTDKMSRCHISAEDEAAGLVLACRAYPCSDLRLSAVDKLARCIERGRPETGFLQAALAKGSPSDPDPNR
;
A
#
# COMPACT_ATOMS: atom_id res chain seq x y z
N MET A 1 17.42 -8.79 11.27
CA MET A 1 17.60 -7.44 11.89
C MET A 1 16.40 -6.59 11.47
N PRO A 2 15.87 -5.67 12.30
CA PRO A 2 14.83 -4.76 11.85
C PRO A 2 15.43 -3.66 10.95
N TYR A 3 14.76 -3.38 9.85
CA TYR A 3 15.00 -2.23 8.98
C TYR A 3 14.00 -1.12 9.28
N GLN A 4 14.42 0.12 9.03
CA GLN A 4 13.57 1.29 9.20
C GLN A 4 12.76 1.53 7.93
N VAL A 5 11.44 1.58 8.09
CA VAL A 5 10.51 1.85 7.00
C VAL A 5 9.78 3.15 7.24
N ASP A 6 9.94 4.09 6.32
CA ASP A 6 9.29 5.39 6.30
C ASP A 6 8.01 5.35 5.43
N ILE A 7 6.88 5.83 5.95
CA ILE A 7 5.62 6.01 5.22
C ILE A 7 5.48 7.48 4.81
N ALA A 8 5.67 7.80 3.53
CA ALA A 8 5.62 9.17 3.05
C ALA A 8 4.24 9.84 3.21
N ASN A 9 3.13 9.08 3.12
CA ASN A 9 1.78 9.65 3.24
C ASN A 9 1.45 10.20 4.63
N THR A 10 1.94 9.54 5.68
CA THR A 10 1.63 9.91 7.07
C THR A 10 2.85 10.42 7.83
N GLU A 11 4.01 10.48 7.17
CA GLU A 11 5.31 10.83 7.74
C GLU A 11 5.74 9.94 8.93
N GLU A 12 5.17 8.74 9.00
CA GLU A 12 5.44 7.79 10.07
C GLU A 12 6.62 6.87 9.75
N ARG A 13 7.26 6.35 10.80
CA ARG A 13 8.36 5.39 10.66
C ARG A 13 8.15 4.22 11.59
N TYR A 14 8.44 3.02 11.10
CA TYR A 14 8.38 1.80 11.90
C TYR A 14 9.56 0.89 11.63
N ALA A 15 9.89 0.08 12.63
CA ALA A 15 10.85 -0.99 12.50
C ALA A 15 10.17 -2.23 11.94
N CYS A 16 10.70 -2.77 10.83
CA CYS A 16 10.17 -3.97 10.18
C CYS A 16 11.29 -5.00 10.00
N ALA A 17 11.07 -6.22 10.47
CA ALA A 17 12.02 -7.30 10.27
C ALA A 17 12.03 -7.76 8.80
N ASP A 18 13.18 -8.23 8.33
CA ASP A 18 13.37 -8.91 7.05
C ASP A 18 12.48 -10.16 6.86
N SER A 19 12.13 -10.82 7.97
CA SER A 19 11.21 -11.96 8.02
C SER A 19 9.73 -11.55 8.06
N ALA A 20 9.44 -10.26 8.27
CA ALA A 20 8.09 -9.73 8.34
C ALA A 20 7.74 -9.00 7.04
N THR A 21 6.45 -9.02 6.70
CA THR A 21 5.97 -8.23 5.57
C THR A 21 5.82 -6.76 5.97
N LEU A 22 5.92 -5.86 5.00
CA LEU A 22 5.68 -4.43 5.22
C LEU A 22 4.27 -4.18 5.82
N LEU A 23 3.27 -4.98 5.41
CA LEU A 23 1.94 -4.89 6.02
C LEU A 23 1.96 -5.29 7.51
N ALA A 24 2.67 -6.35 7.88
CA ALA A 24 2.78 -6.77 9.29
C ALA A 24 3.50 -5.71 10.14
N GLY A 25 4.53 -5.07 9.59
CA GLY A 25 5.18 -3.93 10.26
C GLY A 25 4.27 -2.72 10.40
N MET A 26 3.44 -2.42 9.38
CA MET A 26 2.40 -1.41 9.51
C MET A 26 1.38 -1.78 10.59
N GLU A 27 0.91 -3.02 10.66
CA GLU A 27 0.00 -3.48 11.73
C GLU A 27 0.61 -3.23 13.14
N ALA A 28 1.93 -3.35 13.28
CA ALA A 28 2.64 -3.08 14.53
C ALA A 28 2.68 -1.58 14.93
N LEU A 29 2.42 -0.65 14.02
CA LEU A 29 2.19 0.77 14.38
C LEU A 29 0.92 0.96 15.24
N ALA A 30 0.10 -0.08 15.39
CA ALA A 30 -1.14 -0.09 16.18
C ALA A 30 -2.12 1.05 15.81
N ARG A 31 -2.05 1.54 14.57
CA ARG A 31 -2.99 2.55 14.08
C ARG A 31 -4.39 1.97 13.90
N ARG A 32 -5.38 2.73 14.38
CA ARG A 32 -6.78 2.48 14.02
C ARG A 32 -6.99 2.84 12.55
N GLY A 33 -7.10 1.82 11.69
CA GLY A 33 -7.54 2.01 10.30
C GLY A 33 -6.64 1.42 9.21
N ILE A 34 -5.57 0.67 9.54
CA ILE A 34 -4.80 -0.06 8.53
C ILE A 34 -5.69 -1.18 7.97
N PRO A 35 -6.12 -1.10 6.69
CA PRO A 35 -7.00 -2.10 6.10
C PRO A 35 -6.19 -3.35 5.77
N VAL A 36 -6.37 -4.39 6.59
CA VAL A 36 -5.84 -5.71 6.32
C VAL A 36 -6.83 -6.42 5.40
N GLY A 37 -6.41 -6.68 4.16
CA GLY A 37 -7.20 -7.43 3.19
C GLY A 37 -6.96 -8.93 3.26
N CYS A 38 -6.92 -9.59 2.10
CA CYS A 38 -6.79 -11.05 1.98
C CYS A 38 -5.47 -11.65 2.49
N ARG A 39 -4.43 -10.84 2.76
CA ARG A 39 -3.04 -11.28 3.03
C ARG A 39 -2.42 -12.22 1.97
N GLY A 40 -3.14 -12.51 0.88
CA GLY A 40 -2.74 -13.44 -0.18
C GLY A 40 -2.33 -12.78 -1.50
N GLY A 41 -2.25 -11.44 -1.55
CA GLY A 41 -1.88 -10.72 -2.77
C GLY A 41 -2.95 -10.66 -3.87
N GLY A 42 -4.20 -11.00 -3.55
CA GLY A 42 -5.33 -11.10 -4.49
C GLY A 42 -6.45 -10.07 -4.30
N CYS A 43 -6.29 -9.08 -3.42
CA CYS A 43 -7.32 -8.05 -3.17
C CYS A 43 -6.88 -6.62 -3.53
N GLY A 44 -5.59 -6.41 -3.78
CA GLY A 44 -5.02 -5.10 -4.12
C GLY A 44 -5.09 -4.03 -3.02
N VAL A 45 -5.66 -4.29 -1.84
CA VAL A 45 -5.83 -3.24 -0.81
C VAL A 45 -4.53 -2.87 -0.11
N CYS A 46 -3.56 -3.78 -0.08
CA CYS A 46 -2.26 -3.59 0.57
C CYS A 46 -1.24 -2.91 -0.37
N LYS A 47 -1.68 -2.19 -1.41
CA LYS A 47 -0.81 -1.63 -2.44
C LYS A 47 -0.02 -0.43 -1.90
N VAL A 48 1.29 -0.45 -2.12
CA VAL A 48 2.24 0.61 -1.77
C VAL A 48 3.16 0.88 -2.95
N ARG A 49 3.71 2.07 -3.01
CA ARG A 49 4.79 2.44 -3.91
C ARG A 49 6.07 2.56 -3.10
N ILE A 50 7.14 1.95 -3.56
CA ILE A 50 8.47 2.13 -2.98
C ILE A 50 9.09 3.36 -3.63
N GLU A 51 9.41 4.35 -2.81
CA GLU A 51 10.06 5.59 -3.27
C GLU A 51 11.57 5.46 -3.22
N THR A 52 12.09 4.86 -2.14
CA THR A 52 13.52 4.62 -1.96
C THR A 52 13.77 3.32 -1.21
N GLY A 53 14.96 2.75 -1.37
CA GLY A 53 15.38 1.51 -0.72
C GLY A 53 15.02 0.26 -1.50
N GLN A 54 15.31 -0.91 -0.92
CA GLN A 54 15.12 -2.20 -1.57
C GLN A 54 14.12 -3.07 -0.80
N VAL A 55 13.19 -3.64 -1.55
CA VAL A 55 12.24 -4.63 -1.06
C VAL A 55 12.36 -5.89 -1.89
N ARG A 56 12.12 -7.03 -1.24
CA ARG A 56 11.89 -8.29 -1.92
C ARG A 56 10.39 -8.56 -1.98
N THR A 57 9.87 -8.80 -3.16
CA THR A 57 8.47 -9.17 -3.38
C THR A 57 8.36 -10.66 -3.69
N ASP A 58 7.38 -11.32 -3.09
CA ASP A 58 6.98 -12.69 -3.47
C ASP A 58 6.02 -12.67 -4.67
N LYS A 59 5.62 -13.85 -5.18
CA LYS A 59 4.62 -13.95 -6.25
C LYS A 59 3.34 -13.16 -5.91
N MET A 60 3.07 -12.15 -6.73
CA MET A 60 1.88 -11.30 -6.66
C MET A 60 0.92 -11.62 -7.81
N SER A 61 -0.37 -11.41 -7.59
CA SER A 61 -1.36 -11.57 -8.64
C SER A 61 -1.19 -10.47 -9.69
N ARG A 62 -0.92 -10.87 -10.94
CA ARG A 62 -0.81 -9.95 -12.08
C ARG A 62 -2.12 -9.21 -12.38
N CYS A 63 -3.25 -9.63 -11.80
CA CYS A 63 -4.52 -8.91 -11.86
C CYS A 63 -4.51 -7.57 -11.11
N HIS A 64 -3.54 -7.33 -10.23
CA HIS A 64 -3.48 -6.12 -9.40
C HIS A 64 -2.18 -5.34 -9.49
N ILE A 65 -1.09 -6.00 -9.89
CA ILE A 65 0.23 -5.41 -10.15
C ILE A 65 0.68 -5.90 -11.52
N SER A 66 0.67 -5.01 -12.52
CA SER A 66 1.25 -5.33 -13.82
C SER A 66 2.79 -5.37 -13.73
N ALA A 67 3.45 -5.81 -14.80
CA ALA A 67 4.90 -5.72 -14.85
C ALA A 67 5.37 -4.26 -14.88
N GLU A 68 4.60 -3.33 -15.47
CA GLU A 68 4.96 -1.90 -15.44
C GLU A 68 4.79 -1.31 -14.04
N ASP A 69 3.73 -1.69 -13.31
CA ASP A 69 3.56 -1.29 -11.91
C ASP A 69 4.76 -1.72 -11.06
N GLU A 70 5.17 -2.98 -11.18
CA GLU A 70 6.33 -3.52 -10.46
C GLU A 70 7.63 -2.79 -10.84
N ALA A 71 7.82 -2.48 -12.13
CA ALA A 71 8.95 -1.68 -12.61
C ALA A 71 8.91 -0.23 -12.12
N ALA A 72 7.72 0.33 -11.90
CA ALA A 72 7.50 1.64 -11.31
C ALA A 72 7.54 1.64 -9.77
N GLY A 73 7.89 0.50 -9.14
CA GLY A 73 7.99 0.37 -7.69
C GLY A 73 6.65 0.19 -6.98
N LEU A 74 5.56 -0.03 -7.69
CA LEU A 74 4.26 -0.38 -7.09
C LEU A 74 4.20 -1.86 -6.77
N VAL A 75 4.00 -2.17 -5.49
CA VAL A 75 4.04 -3.53 -4.94
C VAL A 75 2.95 -3.73 -3.89
N LEU A 76 2.70 -4.99 -3.53
CA LEU A 76 1.75 -5.35 -2.47
C LEU A 76 2.49 -5.55 -1.14
N ALA A 77 2.27 -4.67 -0.17
CA ALA A 77 2.90 -4.70 1.15
C ALA A 77 2.72 -6.03 1.90
N CYS A 78 1.63 -6.76 1.62
CA CYS A 78 1.36 -8.07 2.20
C CYS A 78 2.21 -9.22 1.63
N ARG A 79 2.97 -8.96 0.57
CA ARG A 79 3.88 -9.89 -0.11
C ARG A 79 5.26 -9.24 -0.34
N ALA A 80 5.55 -8.13 0.35
CA ALA A 80 6.79 -7.39 0.24
C ALA A 80 7.52 -7.41 1.58
N TYR A 81 8.83 -7.64 1.53
CA TYR A 81 9.71 -7.75 2.67
C TYR A 81 10.83 -6.72 2.53
N PRO A 82 11.19 -5.98 3.59
CA PRO A 82 12.28 -5.03 3.55
C PRO A 82 13.62 -5.77 3.44
N CYS A 83 14.50 -5.28 2.57
CA CYS A 83 15.91 -5.74 2.47
C CYS A 83 16.91 -4.68 2.94
N SER A 84 16.45 -3.44 3.09
CA SER A 84 17.21 -2.29 3.58
C SER A 84 16.27 -1.31 4.25
N ASP A 85 16.83 -0.26 4.86
CA ASP A 85 16.04 0.92 5.21
C ASP A 85 15.42 1.51 3.92
N LEU A 86 14.13 1.83 3.96
CA LEU A 86 13.37 2.15 2.75
C LEU A 86 12.22 3.12 3.05
N ARG A 87 11.84 3.90 2.04
CA ARG A 87 10.66 4.77 2.09
C ARG A 87 9.61 4.27 1.11
N LEU A 88 8.38 4.16 1.60
CA LEU A 88 7.21 3.79 0.82
C LEU A 88 6.09 4.80 0.98
N SER A 89 5.24 4.90 -0.03
CA SER A 89 3.95 5.57 0.05
C SER A 89 2.82 4.55 -0.09
N ALA A 90 1.82 4.64 0.77
CA ALA A 90 0.55 3.96 0.55
C ALA A 90 -0.15 4.55 -0.68
N VAL A 91 -0.82 3.70 -1.46
CA VAL A 91 -1.57 4.14 -2.64
C VAL A 91 -2.98 3.53 -2.65
N ASP A 92 -3.81 4.02 -3.57
CA ASP A 92 -5.18 3.55 -3.80
C ASP A 92 -6.03 3.50 -2.52
N LYS A 93 -6.47 2.31 -2.12
CA LYS A 93 -7.35 2.11 -0.95
C LYS A 93 -6.58 2.26 0.36
N LEU A 94 -5.30 1.89 0.38
CA LEU A 94 -4.49 1.95 1.60
C LEU A 94 -4.29 3.40 2.03
N ALA A 95 -3.88 4.27 1.10
CA ALA A 95 -3.69 5.70 1.33
C ALA A 95 -4.92 6.33 1.98
N ARG A 96 -6.09 6.15 1.35
CA ARG A 96 -7.36 6.68 1.83
C ARG A 96 -7.71 6.20 3.24
N CYS A 97 -7.38 4.97 3.60
CA CYS A 97 -7.66 4.44 4.93
C CYS A 97 -6.71 4.99 6.01
N ILE A 98 -5.41 5.06 5.73
CA ILE A 98 -4.42 5.55 6.70
C ILE A 98 -4.47 7.07 6.88
N GLU A 99 -4.81 7.81 5.82
CA GLU A 99 -4.98 9.26 5.83
C GLU A 99 -6.28 9.65 6.56
N ARG A 100 -7.38 8.91 6.33
CA ARG A 100 -8.66 9.12 7.02
C ARG A 100 -8.65 8.72 8.50
N GLY A 101 -7.66 7.92 8.93
CA GLY A 101 -7.43 7.60 10.34
C GLY A 101 -6.89 8.78 11.15
N ARG A 102 -6.51 9.89 10.51
CA ARG A 102 -6.16 11.14 11.20
C ARG A 102 -7.45 11.76 11.75
N PRO A 103 -7.56 12.06 13.06
CA PRO A 103 -8.71 12.77 13.61
C PRO A 103 -8.60 14.23 13.19
N GLU A 104 -8.98 14.55 11.97
CA GLU A 104 -9.37 15.91 11.61
C GLU A 104 -10.88 16.03 11.74
N THR A 105 -11.28 16.81 12.73
CA THR A 105 -12.57 17.50 12.84
C THR A 105 -13.19 17.78 11.48
N GLY A 106 -14.28 17.10 11.15
CA GLY A 106 -15.08 17.46 9.98
C GLY A 106 -15.76 16.29 9.28
N PHE A 107 -16.97 15.97 9.74
CA PHE A 107 -17.97 15.22 8.97
C PHE A 107 -18.34 15.99 7.68
N LEU A 108 -17.49 16.05 6.64
CA LEU A 108 -17.93 16.50 5.31
C LEU A 108 -16.91 16.28 4.16
N GLN A 109 -16.64 15.03 3.72
CA GLN A 109 -16.21 14.77 2.32
C GLN A 109 -16.11 13.28 1.96
N ALA A 110 -17.21 12.54 2.12
CA ALA A 110 -17.32 11.19 1.56
C ALA A 110 -17.71 11.17 0.07
N ALA A 111 -17.51 12.24 -0.71
CA ALA A 111 -18.20 12.42 -1.99
C ALA A 111 -17.33 12.59 -3.26
N LEU A 112 -15.99 12.58 -3.23
CA LEU A 112 -15.20 12.91 -4.42
C LEU A 112 -13.91 12.10 -4.53
N ALA A 113 -13.97 10.90 -5.13
CA ALA A 113 -12.89 10.19 -5.88
C ALA A 113 -13.27 8.69 -5.98
N LYS A 114 -13.57 8.08 -7.13
CA LYS A 114 -13.33 8.45 -8.54
C LYS A 114 -14.45 7.86 -9.41
N GLY A 115 -14.85 8.62 -10.44
CA GLY A 115 -15.51 8.07 -11.63
C GLY A 115 -14.49 7.39 -12.57
N SER A 116 -14.94 6.29 -13.16
CA SER A 116 -14.86 5.76 -14.55
C SER A 116 -13.83 6.38 -15.54
N PRO A 117 -13.25 5.62 -16.52
CA PRO A 117 -14.03 4.87 -17.51
C PRO A 117 -13.48 3.49 -17.91
N SER A 118 -14.34 2.65 -18.46
CA SER A 118 -13.95 1.50 -19.28
C SER A 118 -14.98 1.39 -20.40
N ASP A 119 -14.75 2.13 -21.47
CA ASP A 119 -15.35 1.81 -22.78
C ASP A 119 -14.90 0.41 -23.20
N PRO A 120 -15.80 -0.34 -23.85
CA PRO A 120 -15.58 -0.51 -25.28
C PRO A 120 -16.87 -0.37 -26.10
N ASP A 121 -16.83 0.54 -27.07
CA ASP A 121 -17.60 0.46 -28.33
C ASP A 121 -17.16 -0.82 -29.08
N PRO A 122 -18.06 -1.66 -29.60
CA PRO A 122 -18.45 -1.48 -31.01
C PRO A 122 -19.89 -1.94 -31.33
N ASN A 123 -20.62 -1.14 -32.11
CA ASN A 123 -21.75 -1.56 -32.99
C ASN A 123 -23.15 -1.70 -32.36
N ARG A 124 -23.90 -0.60 -32.22
CA ARG A 124 -25.37 -0.58 -32.29
C ARG A 124 -25.91 0.76 -32.80
#